data_AF-A0A2G9MD15-F1
#
_entry.id   AF-A0A2G9MD15-F1
#
_cell.length_a   1.000
_cell.length_b   1.000
_cell.length_c   1.000
_cell.angle_alpha   90.00
_cell.angle_beta   90.00
_cell.angle_gamma   90.00
#
_symmetry.space_group_name_H-M   'P 1'
#
loop_
_entity.id
_entity.type
_entity.pdbx_description
1 polymer ?
#
loop_
_entity_poly.entity_id
_entity_poly.type
_entity_poly.pdbx_seq_one_letter_code
_entity_poly.pdbx_strand_id
1 'polypeptide(L)'
;MHKRGQVTIFIIVGVLLLAAVATFIFLQDTAGEIVEEQETVTLSGIQLGDNIQNYVESCITKTGEDALIYIGNHGGYYNVPPPFDPTFTLPYYFYKERDFGPSEETVTQELGKYMDDMLFFCLQNFNTFTEQWHY
;
A
#
# COMPACT_ATOMS: atom_id res chain seq x y z
N MET A 1 -16.00 59.74 15.45
CA MET A 1 -16.49 58.34 15.37
C MET A 1 -15.77 57.63 14.22
N HIS A 2 -14.76 56.80 14.49
CA HIS A 2 -13.98 56.08 13.48
C HIS A 2 -13.84 54.60 13.87
N LYS A 3 -14.95 53.85 13.79
CA LYS A 3 -15.00 52.42 14.20
C LYS A 3 -15.48 51.47 13.08
N ARG A 4 -15.72 51.98 11.86
CA ARG A 4 -16.23 51.17 10.74
C ARG A 4 -15.13 50.67 9.78
N GLY A 5 -13.97 51.33 9.70
CA GLY A 5 -12.86 50.92 8.82
C GLY A 5 -12.02 49.77 9.36
N GLN A 6 -11.92 49.62 10.68
CA GLN A 6 -11.07 48.61 11.30
C GLN A 6 -11.64 47.19 11.13
N VAL A 7 -12.97 47.03 11.11
CA VAL A 7 -13.62 45.74 10.89
C VAL A 7 -13.36 45.23 9.47
N THR A 8 -13.36 46.11 8.47
CA THR A 8 -13.05 45.76 7.09
C THR A 8 -11.62 45.22 6.94
N ILE A 9 -10.67 45.77 7.69
CA ILE A 9 -9.27 45.29 7.69
C ILE A 9 -9.19 43.86 8.23
N PHE A 10 -9.87 43.56 9.34
CA PHE A 10 -9.90 42.20 9.88
C PHE A 10 -10.54 41.20 8.91
N ILE A 11 -11.59 41.59 8.19
CA ILE A 11 -12.23 40.74 7.18
C ILE A 11 -11.25 40.46 6.01
N ILE A 12 -10.56 41.49 5.50
CA ILE A 12 -9.61 41.33 4.40
C ILE A 12 -8.46 40.41 4.81
N VAL A 13 -7.92 40.57 6.02
CA VAL A 13 -6.85 39.71 6.54
C VAL A 13 -7.34 38.26 6.71
N GLY A 14 -8.56 38.05 7.18
CA GLY A 14 -9.15 36.72 7.30
C GLY A 14 -9.30 36.02 5.94
N VAL A 15 -9.78 36.72 4.91
CA VAL A 15 -9.90 36.15 3.57
C VAL A 15 -8.53 35.84 2.97
N LEU A 16 -7.52 36.70 3.19
CA LEU A 16 -6.15 36.44 2.73
C LEU A 16 -5.53 35.21 3.40
N LEU A 17 -5.75 35.04 4.71
CA LEU A 17 -5.29 33.84 5.44
C LEU A 17 -5.98 32.57 4.92
N LEU A 18 -7.30 32.61 4.73
CA LEU A 18 -8.03 31.47 4.16
C LEU A 18 -7.55 31.12 2.76
N ALA A 19 -7.31 32.12 1.91
CA ALA A 19 -6.78 31.90 0.56
C ALA A 19 -5.36 31.31 0.59
N ALA A 20 -4.50 31.76 1.50
CA ALA A 20 -3.15 31.23 1.66
C ALA A 20 -3.17 29.76 2.11
N VAL A 21 -4.00 29.41 3.10
CA VAL A 21 -4.15 28.03 3.58
C VAL A 21 -4.73 27.13 2.48
N ALA A 22 -5.78 27.58 1.77
CA ALA A 22 -6.36 26.82 0.68
C ALA A 22 -5.33 26.56 -0.43
N THR A 23 -4.57 27.58 -0.83
CA THR A 23 -3.52 27.43 -1.85
C THR A 23 -2.42 26.47 -1.37
N PHE A 24 -2.03 26.54 -0.10
CA PHE A 24 -1.05 25.63 0.48
C PHE A 24 -1.52 24.16 0.49
N ILE A 25 -2.80 23.89 0.75
CA ILE A 25 -3.38 22.54 0.67
C ILE A 25 -3.39 22.05 -0.79
N PHE A 26 -3.84 22.89 -1.73
CA PHE A 26 -3.86 22.52 -3.15
C PHE A 26 -2.47 22.23 -3.73
N LEU A 27 -1.44 22.94 -3.27
CA LEU A 27 -0.06 22.68 -3.68
C LEU A 27 0.51 21.37 -3.09
N GLN A 28 0.04 20.93 -1.93
CA GLN A 28 0.41 19.62 -1.36
C GLN A 28 -0.20 18.47 -2.16
N ASP A 29 -1.48 18.57 -2.57
CA ASP A 29 -2.14 17.52 -3.35
C ASP A 29 -1.49 17.27 -4.72
N THR A 30 -0.77 18.27 -5.27
CA THR A 30 -0.07 18.13 -6.55
C THR A 30 1.37 17.59 -6.38
N ALA A 31 1.89 17.55 -5.15
CA ALA A 31 3.28 17.19 -4.84
C ALA A 31 3.40 15.98 -3.89
N GLY A 32 2.29 15.34 -3.51
CA GLY A 32 2.27 14.40 -2.39
C GLY A 32 1.35 13.20 -2.60
N GLU A 33 1.79 12.23 -3.41
CA GLU A 33 1.58 10.80 -3.09
C GLU A 33 2.69 10.35 -2.12
N ILE A 34 3.05 11.21 -1.17
CA ILE A 34 4.03 10.92 -0.12
C ILE A 34 3.22 10.38 1.04
N VAL A 35 3.18 9.05 1.07
CA VAL A 35 2.80 8.22 2.20
C VAL A 35 3.35 8.82 3.49
N GLU A 36 2.49 8.90 4.48
CA GLU A 36 2.77 9.27 5.86
C GLU A 36 3.89 8.36 6.43
N GLU A 37 5.14 8.77 6.25
CA GLU A 37 6.29 8.08 6.83
C GLU A 37 6.39 8.46 8.31
N GLN A 38 6.03 7.49 9.13
CA GLN A 38 6.18 7.48 10.57
C GLN A 38 7.64 7.80 10.93
N GLU A 39 7.80 8.91 11.66
CA GLU A 39 9.05 9.45 12.19
C GLU A 39 9.94 8.36 12.82
N THR A 40 10.94 7.87 12.09
CA THR A 40 12.09 7.17 12.66
C THR A 40 13.36 7.94 12.33
N VAL A 41 13.81 8.68 13.34
CA VAL A 41 15.12 9.30 13.40
C VAL A 41 16.19 8.22 13.25
N THR A 42 16.93 8.23 12.15
CA THR A 42 18.34 7.78 12.16
C THR A 42 19.21 8.76 11.36
N LEU A 43 19.98 9.53 12.12
CA LEU A 43 21.09 10.32 11.63
C LEU A 43 22.28 9.41 11.29
N SER A 44 22.93 9.71 10.16
CA SER A 44 24.34 9.41 9.83
C SER A 44 24.62 8.10 9.10
N GLY A 45 24.81 8.20 7.78
CA GLY A 45 25.69 7.29 7.03
C GLY A 45 25.10 6.72 5.75
N ILE A 46 25.26 7.45 4.63
CA ILE A 46 25.26 6.95 3.25
C ILE A 46 24.13 5.92 2.92
N GLN A 47 23.04 6.49 2.42
CA GLN A 47 21.73 5.94 2.04
C GLN A 47 21.75 4.89 0.90
N LEU A 48 22.53 3.81 1.03
CA LEU A 48 22.37 2.65 0.12
C LEU A 48 21.59 1.51 0.79
N GLY A 49 21.78 1.33 2.11
CA GLY A 49 21.01 0.37 2.91
C GLY A 49 19.52 0.73 2.96
N ASP A 50 19.21 1.99 3.26
CA ASP A 50 17.84 2.50 3.35
C ASP A 50 17.08 2.31 2.03
N ASN A 51 17.75 2.51 0.89
CA ASN A 51 17.13 2.34 -0.44
C ASN A 51 16.80 0.88 -0.76
N ILE A 52 17.64 -0.07 -0.35
CA ILE A 52 17.37 -1.51 -0.54
C ILE A 52 16.30 -1.96 0.43
N GLN A 53 16.36 -1.53 1.70
CA GLN A 53 15.35 -1.84 2.70
C GLN A 53 13.97 -1.35 2.24
N ASN A 54 13.84 -0.07 1.89
CA ASN A 54 12.58 0.51 1.43
C ASN A 54 12.06 -0.19 0.19
N TYR A 55 12.93 -0.60 -0.73
CA TYR A 55 12.54 -1.38 -1.91
C TYR A 55 12.00 -2.76 -1.55
N VAL A 56 12.70 -3.50 -0.67
CA VAL A 56 12.24 -4.82 -0.20
C VAL A 56 10.93 -4.70 0.57
N GLU A 57 10.82 -3.72 1.48
CA GLU A 57 9.60 -3.45 2.24
C GLU A 57 8.42 -3.09 1.34
N SER A 58 8.66 -2.26 0.31
CA SER A 58 7.65 -1.94 -0.71
C SER A 58 7.21 -3.21 -1.46
N CYS A 59 8.14 -4.08 -1.85
CA CYS A 59 7.81 -5.34 -2.50
C CYS A 59 7.03 -6.29 -1.60
N ILE A 60 7.39 -6.43 -0.33
CA ILE A 60 6.66 -7.26 0.64
C ILE A 60 5.24 -6.71 0.82
N THR A 61 5.11 -5.39 1.02
CA THR A 61 3.81 -4.73 1.23
C THR A 61 2.91 -4.93 0.02
N LYS A 62 3.40 -4.59 -1.18
CA LYS A 62 2.63 -4.73 -2.41
C LYS A 62 2.24 -6.18 -2.70
N THR A 63 3.20 -7.11 -2.60
CA THR A 63 2.94 -8.53 -2.86
C THR A 63 1.95 -9.08 -1.84
N GLY A 64 2.03 -8.65 -0.57
CA GLY A 64 1.08 -9.04 0.48
C GLY A 64 -0.33 -8.54 0.24
N GLU A 65 -0.49 -7.28 -0.20
CA GLU A 65 -1.78 -6.74 -0.61
C GLU A 65 -2.37 -7.49 -1.80
N ASP A 66 -1.57 -7.72 -2.84
CA ASP A 66 -1.96 -8.50 -4.02
C ASP A 66 -2.34 -9.93 -3.64
N ALA A 67 -1.60 -10.56 -2.71
CA ALA A 67 -1.88 -11.90 -2.21
C ALA A 67 -3.24 -11.96 -1.51
N LEU A 68 -3.52 -11.02 -0.59
CA LEU A 68 -4.79 -10.95 0.14
C LEU A 68 -5.98 -10.77 -0.81
N ILE A 69 -5.86 -9.87 -1.79
CA ILE A 69 -6.90 -9.65 -2.81
C ILE A 69 -7.08 -10.91 -3.65
N TYR A 70 -5.98 -11.52 -4.11
CA TYR A 70 -6.03 -12.71 -4.95
C TYR A 70 -6.70 -13.87 -4.23
N ILE A 71 -6.19 -14.29 -3.06
CA ILE A 71 -6.75 -15.45 -2.36
C ILE A 71 -8.15 -15.14 -1.84
N GLY A 72 -8.45 -13.89 -1.45
CA GLY A 72 -9.79 -13.47 -1.06
C GLY A 72 -10.81 -13.70 -2.19
N ASN A 73 -10.45 -13.36 -3.42
CA ASN A 73 -11.27 -13.61 -4.61
C ASN A 73 -11.38 -15.11 -4.98
N HIS A 74 -10.48 -15.95 -4.48
CA HIS A 74 -10.45 -17.40 -4.73
C HIS A 74 -10.87 -18.23 -3.51
N GLY A 75 -11.61 -17.64 -2.57
CA GLY A 75 -12.14 -18.35 -1.42
C GLY A 75 -11.07 -18.79 -0.41
N GLY A 76 -10.05 -17.97 -0.22
CA GLY A 76 -8.96 -18.21 0.73
C GLY A 76 -7.85 -19.13 0.24
N TYR A 77 -7.84 -19.48 -1.06
CA TYR A 77 -6.82 -20.36 -1.64
C TYR A 77 -6.05 -19.66 -2.76
N TYR A 78 -4.75 -19.91 -2.81
CA TYR A 78 -3.94 -19.62 -3.98
C TYR A 78 -4.12 -20.73 -5.02
N ASN A 79 -4.12 -21.98 -4.55
CA ASN A 79 -4.44 -23.16 -5.35
C ASN A 79 -5.75 -23.78 -4.89
N VAL A 80 -6.82 -23.54 -5.64
CA VAL A 80 -8.19 -23.93 -5.27
C VAL A 80 -8.34 -25.46 -5.27
N PRO A 81 -8.64 -26.10 -4.11
CA PRO A 81 -8.78 -27.54 -4.03
C PRO A 81 -10.17 -28.02 -4.46
N PRO A 82 -10.31 -29.28 -4.95
CA PRO A 82 -11.61 -29.88 -5.15
C PRO A 82 -12.32 -30.17 -3.81
N PRO A 83 -13.66 -30.04 -3.74
CA PRO A 83 -14.56 -29.68 -4.84
C PRO A 83 -14.67 -28.16 -5.05
N PHE A 84 -14.67 -27.72 -6.31
CA PHE A 84 -14.78 -26.31 -6.70
C PHE A 84 -15.65 -26.12 -7.94
N ASP A 85 -16.16 -24.90 -8.13
CA ASP A 85 -16.85 -24.49 -9.35
C ASP A 85 -15.83 -24.14 -10.44
N PRO A 86 -15.79 -24.84 -11.59
CA PRO A 86 -14.80 -24.60 -12.64
C PRO A 86 -15.03 -23.31 -13.43
N THR A 87 -16.23 -22.72 -13.36
CA THR A 87 -16.57 -21.47 -14.06
C THR A 87 -15.95 -20.28 -13.35
N PHE A 88 -16.02 -20.29 -12.02
CA PHE A 88 -15.53 -19.19 -11.18
C PHE A 88 -14.21 -19.52 -10.48
N THR A 89 -13.75 -20.77 -10.57
CA THR A 89 -12.58 -21.28 -9.83
C THR A 89 -12.72 -21.00 -8.33
N LEU A 90 -13.88 -21.32 -7.77
CA LEU A 90 -14.21 -21.07 -6.36
C LEU A 90 -14.46 -22.38 -5.61
N PRO A 91 -13.83 -22.60 -4.44
CA PRO A 91 -14.04 -23.80 -3.65
C PRO A 91 -15.45 -23.83 -3.05
N TYR A 92 -16.04 -25.01 -2.92
CA TYR A 92 -17.25 -25.18 -2.13
C TYR A 92 -16.88 -25.40 -0.67
N TYR A 93 -17.28 -24.47 0.21
CA TYR A 93 -17.07 -24.64 1.66
C TYR A 93 -18.01 -25.67 2.27
N PHE A 94 -19.20 -25.87 1.69
CA PHE A 94 -20.12 -26.88 2.18
C PHE A 94 -20.66 -27.71 1.00
N TYR A 95 -20.39 -29.01 1.02
CA TYR A 95 -20.78 -29.91 -0.06
C TYR A 95 -21.08 -31.31 0.47
N LYS A 96 -22.25 -31.86 0.10
CA LYS A 96 -22.72 -33.19 0.55
C LYS A 96 -22.62 -33.37 2.07
N GLU A 97 -23.17 -32.41 2.82
CA GLU A 97 -23.22 -32.43 4.29
C GLU A 97 -21.83 -32.44 4.97
N ARG A 98 -20.77 -32.08 4.23
CA ARG A 98 -19.41 -31.94 4.75
C ARG A 98 -18.91 -30.51 4.59
N ASP A 99 -18.16 -30.07 5.58
CA ASP A 99 -17.45 -28.80 5.60
C ASP A 99 -16.04 -28.98 4.98
N PHE A 100 -15.72 -28.13 4.02
CA PHE A 100 -14.45 -28.01 3.31
C PHE A 100 -13.89 -26.59 3.40
N GLY A 101 -14.49 -25.73 4.23
CA GLY A 101 -13.98 -24.40 4.51
C GLY A 101 -12.54 -24.46 5.02
N PRO A 102 -11.66 -23.55 4.56
CA PRO A 102 -10.28 -23.53 5.01
C PRO A 102 -10.22 -23.18 6.50
N SER A 103 -9.25 -23.78 7.20
CA SER A 103 -8.85 -23.29 8.52
C SER A 103 -8.02 -22.00 8.39
N GLU A 104 -7.88 -21.24 9.47
CA GLU A 104 -6.97 -20.07 9.49
C GLU A 104 -5.56 -20.46 9.05
N GLU A 105 -5.04 -21.59 9.55
CA GLU A 105 -3.74 -22.13 9.17
C GLU A 105 -3.64 -22.39 7.66
N THR A 106 -4.70 -22.95 7.06
CA THR A 106 -4.76 -23.18 5.61
C THR A 106 -4.70 -21.88 4.83
N VAL A 107 -5.47 -20.85 5.24
CA VAL A 107 -5.45 -19.54 4.57
C VAL A 107 -4.06 -18.91 4.68
N THR A 108 -3.42 -18.97 5.85
CA THR A 108 -2.06 -18.45 6.04
C THR A 108 -1.03 -19.18 5.16
N GLN A 109 -1.15 -20.50 5.04
CA GLN A 109 -0.28 -21.29 4.17
C GLN A 109 -0.47 -20.93 2.70
N GLU A 110 -1.70 -20.75 2.24
CA GLU A 110 -2.00 -20.34 0.87
C GLU A 110 -1.53 -18.92 0.56
N LEU A 111 -1.68 -17.99 1.51
CA LEU A 111 -1.09 -16.65 1.44
C LEU A 111 0.44 -16.73 1.30
N GLY A 112 1.09 -17.57 2.10
CA GLY A 112 2.54 -17.80 2.05
C GLY A 112 3.00 -18.33 0.69
N LYS A 113 2.26 -19.27 0.09
CA LYS A 113 2.56 -19.78 -1.26
C LYS A 113 2.52 -18.68 -2.32
N TYR A 114 1.51 -17.82 -2.27
CA TYR A 114 1.46 -16.67 -3.19
C TYR A 114 2.67 -15.76 -3.01
N MET A 115 3.00 -15.44 -1.75
CA MET A 115 4.17 -14.61 -1.42
C MET A 115 5.45 -15.21 -1.98
N ASP A 116 5.69 -16.51 -1.76
CA ASP A 116 6.91 -17.20 -2.22
C ASP A 116 7.03 -17.16 -3.75
N ASP A 117 5.92 -17.40 -4.47
CA ASP A 117 5.92 -17.43 -5.93
C ASP A 117 6.02 -16.03 -6.55
N MET A 118 5.43 -15.00 -5.91
CA MET A 118 5.29 -13.66 -6.50
C MET A 118 6.34 -12.66 -6.05
N LEU A 119 6.91 -12.80 -4.85
CA LEU A 119 7.88 -11.85 -4.32
C LEU A 119 9.14 -11.78 -5.18
N PHE A 120 9.56 -12.90 -5.77
CA PHE A 120 10.68 -12.94 -6.72
C PHE A 120 10.46 -12.04 -7.93
N PHE A 121 9.24 -12.03 -8.48
CA PHE A 121 8.90 -11.18 -9.63
C PHE A 121 8.87 -9.69 -9.26
N CYS A 122 8.51 -9.36 -8.02
CA CYS A 122 8.60 -7.98 -7.53
C CYS A 122 10.06 -7.54 -7.38
N LEU A 123 10.88 -8.36 -6.73
CA LEU A 123 12.29 -8.05 -6.44
C LEU A 123 13.17 -8.02 -7.69
N GLN A 124 12.79 -8.72 -8.77
CA GLN A 124 13.50 -8.73 -10.06
C GLN A 124 15.01 -8.92 -9.93
N ASN A 125 15.48 -9.77 -9.00
CA ASN A 125 16.89 -9.95 -8.67
C ASN A 125 17.66 -8.64 -8.39
N PHE A 126 16.98 -7.62 -7.87
CA PHE A 126 17.55 -6.30 -7.59
C PHE A 126 18.15 -5.60 -8.82
N ASN A 127 17.69 -5.94 -10.03
CA ASN A 127 18.17 -5.37 -11.28
C ASN A 127 18.12 -3.82 -11.28
N THR A 128 17.14 -3.22 -10.62
CA THR A 128 16.97 -1.77 -10.43
C THR A 128 18.22 -1.08 -9.87
N PHE A 129 19.03 -1.79 -9.08
CA PHE A 129 20.25 -1.26 -8.48
C PHE A 129 21.51 -1.56 -9.31
N THR A 130 21.43 -2.47 -10.28
CA THR A 130 22.58 -2.81 -11.15
C THR A 130 22.78 -1.81 -12.29
N GLU A 131 21.71 -1.18 -12.79
CA GLU A 131 21.78 -0.18 -13.88
C GLU A 131 22.41 1.16 -13.45
N GLN A 132 22.57 1.40 -12.15
CA GLN A 132 23.14 2.64 -11.60
C GLN A 132 24.67 2.69 -11.59
N TRP A 133 25.37 1.62 -12.01
CA TRP A 133 26.84 1.50 -11.94
C TRP A 133 27.57 1.71 -13.27
N HIS A 134 26.89 2.18 -14.31
CA HIS A 134 27.54 2.51 -15.58
C HIS A 134 28.12 3.95 -15.58
N TYR A 135 29.25 4.13 -14.89
CA TYR A 135 30.16 5.28 -15.07
C TYR A 135 31.61 4.81 -15.14
#